data_AF-A0A957DAL8-F1
#
_entry.id   AF-A0A957DAL8-F1
#
_cell.length_a   1.000
_cell.length_b   1.000
_cell.length_c   1.000
_cell.angle_alpha   90.00
_cell.angle_beta   90.00
_cell.angle_gamma   90.00
#
_symmetry.space_group_name_H-M   'P 1'
#
loop_
_entity.id
_entity.type
_entity.pdbx_description
1 polymer ?
#
loop_
_entity_poly.entity_id
_entity_poly.type
_entity_poly.pdbx_seq_one_letter_code
_entity_poly.pdbx_strand_id
1 'polypeptide(L)'
;MTKRKLGRGVAVVGAGMSKFGAFPEKTTRDLFVEAFKDMRASVDKGLDANDIEALYIGNYSSDLFERQGHTAPIMADWIGLTPRPATRVEDACASSGVALRQGLLAVASGAYDVVLVGGIEVMNKLPIAEVTEALATAGDMLYEIPAGFTFPGFYAAMATAYMHRYGATPEALMQVALKNHDNGALNEKAQFNSTIAAVMEGKRRSAEKKGRPIPTW
;
A
#
# COMPACT_ATOMS: atom_id res chain seq x y z
N MET A 1 9.97 -23.43 -28.15
CA MET A 1 10.25 -23.27 -26.71
C MET A 1 9.16 -23.98 -25.92
N THR A 2 9.50 -24.93 -25.06
CA THR A 2 8.55 -25.54 -24.12
C THR A 2 8.12 -24.50 -23.09
N LYS A 3 6.82 -24.22 -23.02
CA LYS A 3 6.25 -23.23 -22.10
C LYS A 3 6.43 -23.78 -20.67
N ARG A 4 7.27 -23.13 -19.85
CA ARG A 4 7.41 -23.49 -18.43
C ARG A 4 6.04 -23.31 -17.73
N LYS A 5 5.65 -24.26 -16.89
CA LYS A 5 4.40 -24.23 -16.11
C LYS A 5 4.72 -24.40 -14.63
N LEU A 6 3.83 -23.87 -13.78
CA LEU A 6 3.84 -24.13 -12.34
C LEU A 6 3.49 -25.60 -12.06
N GLY A 7 3.90 -26.12 -10.89
CA GLY A 7 3.63 -27.50 -10.47
C GLY A 7 2.14 -27.74 -10.23
N ARG A 8 1.54 -26.96 -9.33
CA ARG A 8 0.08 -26.88 -9.11
C ARG A 8 -0.48 -25.59 -9.70
N GLY A 9 -1.76 -25.63 -10.09
CA GLY A 9 -2.53 -24.42 -10.35
C GLY A 9 -2.77 -23.65 -9.05
N VAL A 10 -2.87 -22.33 -9.14
CA VAL A 10 -3.09 -21.45 -7.98
C VAL A 10 -4.26 -20.54 -8.29
N ALA A 11 -5.13 -20.32 -7.31
CA ALA A 11 -6.28 -19.42 -7.41
C ALA A 11 -6.32 -18.47 -6.21
N VAL A 12 -6.83 -17.25 -6.43
CA VAL A 12 -7.18 -16.32 -5.37
C VAL A 12 -8.65 -16.53 -5.06
N VAL A 13 -8.97 -16.94 -3.83
CA VAL A 13 -10.34 -17.30 -3.41
C VAL A 13 -11.02 -16.24 -2.54
N GLY A 14 -10.26 -15.24 -2.08
CA GLY A 14 -10.75 -14.13 -1.27
C GLY A 14 -9.75 -12.97 -1.30
N ALA A 15 -10.26 -11.76 -1.12
CA ALA A 15 -9.46 -10.53 -1.02
C ALA A 15 -10.18 -9.51 -0.14
N GLY A 16 -9.41 -8.75 0.63
CA GLY A 16 -9.94 -7.71 1.48
C GLY A 16 -8.90 -6.65 1.80
N MET A 17 -9.39 -5.50 2.25
CA MET A 17 -8.56 -4.37 2.63
C MET A 17 -9.25 -3.54 3.71
N SER A 18 -8.46 -2.99 4.62
CA SER A 18 -8.90 -1.92 5.51
C SER A 18 -9.10 -0.61 4.74
N LYS A 19 -9.72 0.37 5.37
CA LYS A 19 -9.81 1.72 4.81
C LYS A 19 -8.43 2.37 4.80
N PHE A 20 -8.08 3.04 3.71
CA PHE A 20 -6.86 3.83 3.62
C PHE A 20 -7.11 5.23 4.18
N GLY A 21 -6.16 5.76 4.94
CA GLY A 21 -6.33 7.05 5.60
C GLY A 21 -5.26 7.31 6.66
N ALA A 22 -5.42 8.43 7.37
CA ALA A 22 -4.63 8.75 8.54
C ALA A 22 -5.48 8.50 9.78
N PHE A 23 -5.16 7.44 10.52
CA PHE A 23 -5.86 7.03 11.74
C PHE A 23 -4.89 7.17 12.92
N PRO A 24 -4.92 8.29 13.67
CA PRO A 24 -3.99 8.53 14.78
C PRO A 24 -4.01 7.40 15.83
N GLU A 25 -5.17 6.82 16.07
CA GLU A 25 -5.44 5.81 17.08
C GLU A 25 -5.11 4.38 16.66
N LYS A 26 -4.98 4.10 15.35
CA LYS A 26 -4.75 2.74 14.84
C LYS A 26 -3.26 2.46 14.63
N THR A 27 -2.92 1.18 14.75
CA THR A 27 -1.60 0.60 14.45
C THR A 27 -1.69 -0.32 13.24
N THR A 28 -0.55 -0.85 12.79
CA THR A 28 -0.55 -1.90 11.76
C THR A 28 -1.41 -3.11 12.13
N ARG A 29 -1.48 -3.47 13.41
CA ARG A 29 -2.27 -4.60 13.91
C ARG A 29 -3.77 -4.40 13.69
N ASP A 30 -4.28 -3.23 14.06
CA ASP A 30 -5.70 -2.90 13.91
C ASP A 30 -6.12 -2.96 12.44
N LEU A 31 -5.33 -2.32 11.57
CA LEU A 31 -5.59 -2.30 10.13
C LEU A 31 -5.45 -3.68 9.49
N PHE A 32 -4.53 -4.52 9.97
CA PHE A 32 -4.39 -5.88 9.47
C PHE A 32 -5.55 -6.78 9.88
N VAL A 33 -6.03 -6.68 11.13
CA VAL A 33 -7.21 -7.41 11.60
C VAL A 33 -8.46 -6.97 10.82
N GLU A 34 -8.62 -5.68 10.54
CA GLU A 34 -9.71 -5.18 9.69
C GLU A 34 -9.65 -5.76 8.27
N ALA A 35 -8.48 -5.71 7.63
CA ALA A 35 -8.27 -6.26 6.30
C ALA A 35 -8.51 -7.78 6.27
N PHE A 36 -8.08 -8.51 7.31
CA PHE A 36 -8.30 -9.96 7.43
C PHE A 36 -9.78 -10.31 7.57
N LYS A 37 -10.52 -9.58 8.43
CA LYS A 37 -11.96 -9.77 8.59
C LYS A 37 -12.72 -9.49 7.29
N ASP A 38 -12.38 -8.40 6.62
CA ASP A 38 -12.94 -8.02 5.32
C ASP A 38 -12.65 -9.09 4.26
N MET A 39 -11.42 -9.61 4.22
CA MET A 39 -11.04 -10.70 3.31
C MET A 39 -11.83 -11.97 3.60
N ARG A 40 -11.96 -12.39 4.86
CA ARG A 40 -12.76 -13.57 5.22
C ARG A 40 -14.22 -13.45 4.78
N ALA A 41 -14.79 -12.25 4.90
CA ALA A 41 -16.15 -11.97 4.47
C ALA A 41 -16.32 -12.02 2.93
N SER A 42 -15.25 -11.87 2.16
CA SER A 42 -15.26 -11.96 0.69
C SER A 42 -15.32 -13.39 0.15
N VAL A 43 -15.11 -14.41 0.99
CA VAL A 43 -15.09 -15.82 0.56
C VAL A 43 -16.52 -16.37 0.58
N ASP A 44 -17.07 -16.68 -0.60
CA ASP A 44 -18.48 -17.06 -0.79
C ASP A 44 -19.00 -18.17 0.14
N LYS A 45 -18.18 -19.19 0.40
CA LYS A 45 -18.55 -20.34 1.25
C LYS A 45 -18.05 -20.22 2.69
N GLY A 46 -17.53 -19.04 3.04
CA GLY A 46 -16.76 -18.82 4.25
C GLY A 46 -15.34 -19.40 4.16
N LEU A 47 -14.54 -19.03 5.16
CA LEU A 47 -13.18 -19.50 5.35
C LEU A 47 -12.99 -19.83 6.83
N ASP A 48 -12.62 -21.07 7.14
CA ASP A 48 -12.05 -21.39 8.46
C ASP A 48 -10.61 -20.84 8.47
N ALA A 49 -10.29 -20.03 9.47
CA ALA A 49 -8.94 -19.50 9.62
C ALA A 49 -7.92 -20.62 9.87
N ASN A 50 -8.34 -21.75 10.44
CA ASN A 50 -7.47 -22.88 10.71
C ASN A 50 -6.97 -23.58 9.43
N ASP A 51 -7.67 -23.40 8.30
CA ASP A 51 -7.25 -23.91 6.99
C ASP A 51 -6.01 -23.18 6.48
N ILE A 52 -5.72 -21.97 6.96
CA ILE A 52 -4.53 -21.23 6.56
C ILE A 52 -3.29 -21.88 7.17
N GLU A 53 -2.35 -22.30 6.32
CA GLU A 53 -1.17 -23.06 6.73
C GLU A 53 0.08 -22.19 6.87
N ALA A 54 0.13 -21.06 6.16
CA ALA A 54 1.25 -20.12 6.22
C ALA A 54 0.80 -18.68 5.92
N LEU A 55 1.58 -17.72 6.44
CA LEU A 55 1.39 -16.28 6.24
C LEU A 55 2.61 -15.64 5.57
N TYR A 56 2.39 -14.90 4.50
CA TYR A 56 3.38 -14.00 3.90
C TYR A 56 2.92 -12.55 4.03
N ILE A 57 3.68 -11.71 4.74
CA ILE A 57 3.38 -10.29 4.94
C ILE A 57 4.37 -9.44 4.16
N GLY A 58 3.88 -8.62 3.23
CA GLY A 58 4.63 -7.51 2.68
C GLY A 58 4.66 -6.33 3.65
N ASN A 59 5.84 -5.89 4.05
CA ASN A 59 5.99 -4.70 4.88
C ASN A 59 7.36 -4.06 4.66
N TYR A 60 7.36 -2.80 4.23
CA TYR A 60 8.58 -2.06 3.98
C TYR A 60 9.16 -1.50 5.28
N SER A 61 8.37 -0.76 6.05
CA SER A 61 8.95 0.26 6.94
C SER A 61 8.35 0.34 8.33
N SER A 62 7.64 -0.67 8.82
CA SER A 62 7.08 -0.63 10.18
C SER A 62 8.14 -0.53 11.28
N ASP A 63 9.34 -1.03 11.02
CA ASP A 63 10.52 -0.87 11.88
C ASP A 63 11.04 0.57 11.93
N LEU A 64 10.78 1.37 10.89
CA LEU A 64 11.08 2.81 10.87
C LEU A 64 9.93 3.63 11.46
N PHE A 65 8.69 3.39 11.03
CA PHE A 65 7.53 4.21 11.41
C PHE A 65 6.97 3.90 12.80
N GLU A 66 6.81 2.61 13.14
CA GLU A 66 6.24 2.18 14.41
C GLU A 66 7.31 1.65 15.37
N ARG A 67 8.59 1.64 14.94
CA ARG A 67 9.71 1.03 15.69
C ARG A 67 9.47 -0.43 16.03
N GLN A 68 8.71 -1.13 15.18
CA GLN A 68 8.30 -2.51 15.37
C GLN A 68 8.88 -3.41 14.28
N GLY A 69 9.86 -4.24 14.65
CA GLY A 69 10.31 -5.38 13.85
C GLY A 69 9.41 -6.62 14.03
N HIS A 70 9.90 -7.80 13.65
CA HIS A 70 9.22 -9.09 13.88
C HIS A 70 7.73 -9.11 13.46
N THR A 71 7.41 -8.37 12.40
CA THR A 71 6.02 -8.02 12.05
C THR A 71 5.18 -9.22 11.64
N ALA A 72 5.70 -10.18 10.87
CA ALA A 72 4.92 -11.30 10.37
C ALA A 72 4.39 -12.24 11.48
N PRO A 73 5.21 -12.71 12.44
CA PRO A 73 4.70 -13.50 13.57
C PRO A 73 3.73 -12.73 14.47
N ILE A 74 3.95 -11.43 14.68
CA ILE A 74 3.00 -10.57 15.40
C ILE A 74 1.67 -10.51 14.65
N MET A 75 1.67 -10.32 13.33
CA MET A 75 0.45 -10.32 12.55
C MET A 75 -0.28 -11.65 12.65
N ALA A 76 0.44 -12.79 12.54
CA ALA A 76 -0.15 -14.12 12.70
C ALA A 76 -0.83 -14.29 14.07
N ASP A 77 -0.20 -13.83 15.15
CA ASP A 77 -0.77 -13.85 16.50
C ASP A 77 -2.07 -13.02 16.59
N TRP A 78 -2.04 -11.80 16.05
CA TRP A 78 -3.19 -10.88 16.09
C TRP A 78 -4.41 -11.36 15.32
N ILE A 79 -4.25 -12.26 14.34
CA ILE A 79 -5.36 -12.89 13.62
C ILE A 79 -5.61 -14.34 14.06
N GLY A 80 -4.95 -14.80 15.12
CA GLY A 80 -5.16 -16.14 15.71
C GLY A 80 -4.60 -17.29 14.89
N LEU A 81 -3.60 -17.04 14.04
CA LEU A 81 -2.92 -18.07 13.24
C LEU A 81 -1.71 -18.68 13.94
N THR A 82 -1.30 -18.23 15.13
CA THR A 82 -0.26 -18.93 15.90
C THR A 82 -0.67 -20.39 16.13
N PRO A 83 0.19 -21.41 15.85
CA PRO A 83 1.63 -21.33 15.58
C PRO A 83 2.03 -21.49 14.09
N ARG A 84 1.16 -21.14 13.13
CA ARG A 84 1.47 -21.23 11.70
C ARG A 84 2.70 -20.40 11.33
N PRO A 85 3.57 -20.88 10.41
CA PRO A 85 4.73 -20.13 9.95
C PRO A 85 4.32 -18.80 9.31
N ALA A 86 5.04 -17.73 9.66
CA ALA A 86 4.81 -16.39 9.13
C ALA A 86 6.12 -15.74 8.68
N THR A 87 6.16 -15.19 7.47
CA THR A 87 7.36 -14.60 6.86
C THR A 87 7.09 -13.17 6.43
N ARG A 88 7.96 -12.23 6.85
CA ARG A 88 7.99 -10.86 6.32
C ARG A 88 8.78 -10.86 5.02
N VAL A 89 8.22 -10.23 4.00
CA VAL A 89 8.88 -9.94 2.73
C VAL A 89 9.00 -8.42 2.60
N GLU A 90 10.18 -7.97 2.22
CA GLU A 90 10.51 -6.56 2.02
C GLU A 90 11.08 -6.42 0.60
N ASP A 91 10.51 -5.48 -0.15
CA ASP A 91 10.96 -5.03 -1.49
C ASP A 91 10.39 -3.61 -1.75
N ALA A 92 10.64 -2.70 -0.82
CA ALA A 92 10.10 -1.35 -0.77
C ALA A 92 8.58 -1.32 -1.04
N CYS A 93 8.12 -0.44 -1.93
CA CYS A 93 6.71 -0.33 -2.32
C CYS A 93 6.14 -1.61 -2.98
N ALA A 94 7.00 -2.53 -3.45
CA ALA A 94 6.59 -3.79 -4.07
C ALA A 94 6.44 -4.95 -3.06
N SER A 95 6.73 -4.74 -1.78
CA SER A 95 6.75 -5.77 -0.73
C SER A 95 5.54 -6.73 -0.77
N SER A 96 4.32 -6.21 -0.89
CA SER A 96 3.11 -7.04 -0.95
C SER A 96 2.93 -7.80 -2.27
N GLY A 97 3.42 -7.24 -3.38
CA GLY A 97 3.47 -7.93 -4.67
C GLY A 97 4.46 -9.09 -4.65
N VAL A 98 5.62 -8.92 -4.00
CA VAL A 98 6.57 -10.01 -3.79
C VAL A 98 6.03 -11.04 -2.79
N ALA A 99 5.34 -10.60 -1.73
CA ALA A 99 4.67 -11.52 -0.80
C ALA A 99 3.61 -12.37 -1.53
N LEU A 100 2.83 -11.78 -2.43
CA LEU A 100 1.88 -12.52 -3.28
C LEU A 100 2.58 -13.54 -4.17
N ARG A 101 3.72 -13.15 -4.77
CA ARG A 101 4.55 -14.09 -5.54
C ARG A 101 5.05 -15.24 -4.67
N GLN A 102 5.47 -14.98 -3.42
CA GLN A 102 5.91 -16.04 -2.50
C GLN A 102 4.76 -16.99 -2.15
N GLY A 103 3.59 -16.47 -1.80
CA GLY A 103 2.40 -17.29 -1.54
C GLY A 103 2.01 -18.14 -2.74
N LEU A 104 2.02 -17.57 -3.95
CA LEU A 104 1.78 -18.30 -5.19
C LEU A 104 2.79 -19.43 -5.40
N LEU A 105 4.08 -19.18 -5.18
CA LEU A 105 5.11 -20.21 -5.31
C LEU A 105 4.98 -21.30 -4.25
N ALA A 106 4.57 -20.96 -3.03
CA ALA A 106 4.35 -21.92 -1.96
C ALA A 106 3.16 -22.86 -2.27
N VAL A 107 2.07 -22.33 -2.83
CA VAL A 107 0.97 -23.16 -3.32
C VAL A 107 1.36 -23.90 -4.60
N ALA A 108 2.04 -23.28 -5.55
CA ALA A 108 2.45 -23.95 -6.78
C ALA A 108 3.42 -25.12 -6.55
N SER A 109 4.24 -25.08 -5.49
CA SER A 109 5.31 -26.07 -5.24
C SER A 109 4.84 -27.36 -4.57
N GLY A 110 3.67 -27.36 -3.90
CA GLY A 110 3.28 -28.46 -3.03
C GLY A 110 3.41 -28.16 -1.53
N ALA A 111 4.06 -27.05 -1.15
CA ALA A 111 4.41 -26.80 0.25
C ALA A 111 3.21 -26.55 1.16
N TYR A 112 2.19 -25.84 0.66
CA TYR A 112 0.93 -25.53 1.37
C TYR A 112 -0.24 -25.52 0.39
N ASP A 113 -1.41 -25.99 0.79
CA ASP A 113 -2.65 -25.89 0.01
C ASP A 113 -3.30 -24.51 0.14
N VAL A 114 -3.28 -23.92 1.35
CA VAL A 114 -3.90 -22.62 1.61
C VAL A 114 -2.92 -21.70 2.35
N VAL A 115 -2.64 -20.54 1.76
CA VAL A 115 -1.77 -19.51 2.35
C VAL A 115 -2.49 -18.17 2.41
N LEU A 116 -2.20 -17.40 3.46
CA LEU A 116 -2.61 -16.01 3.55
C LEU A 116 -1.46 -15.13 3.07
N VAL A 117 -1.78 -14.19 2.18
CA VAL A 117 -0.88 -13.12 1.77
C VAL A 117 -1.48 -11.81 2.23
N GLY A 118 -0.68 -10.99 2.93
CA GLY A 118 -1.10 -9.70 3.44
C GLY A 118 -0.08 -8.61 3.19
N GLY A 119 -0.50 -7.37 3.40
CA GLY A 119 0.33 -6.18 3.35
C GLY A 119 -0.05 -5.22 4.45
N ILE A 120 0.94 -4.58 5.08
CA ILE A 120 0.71 -3.59 6.15
C ILE A 120 1.67 -2.42 6.00
N GLU A 121 1.15 -1.22 6.27
CA GLU A 121 1.96 -0.02 6.42
C GLU A 121 1.19 1.02 7.24
N VAL A 122 1.87 1.72 8.14
CA VAL A 122 1.34 2.87 8.89
C VAL A 122 2.42 3.92 8.93
N MET A 123 2.17 5.06 8.28
CA MET A 123 3.21 6.09 8.05
C MET A 123 2.95 7.40 8.81
N ASN A 124 1.85 7.49 9.57
CA ASN A 124 1.41 8.71 10.25
C ASN A 124 1.92 8.82 11.70
N LYS A 125 2.95 8.05 12.09
CA LYS A 125 3.49 8.00 13.46
C LYS A 125 4.74 8.85 13.66
N LEU A 126 5.27 9.41 12.58
CA LEU A 126 6.44 10.28 12.60
C LEU A 126 6.08 11.69 12.10
N PRO A 127 6.83 12.73 12.54
CA PRO A 127 6.82 14.04 11.90
C PRO A 127 7.20 13.96 10.41
N ILE A 128 6.73 14.91 9.59
CA ILE A 128 6.91 14.89 8.12
C ILE A 128 8.39 14.76 7.70
N ALA A 129 9.31 15.39 8.42
CA ALA A 129 10.74 15.30 8.13
C ALA A 129 11.25 13.84 8.26
N GLU A 130 10.92 13.19 9.37
CA GLU A 130 11.27 11.79 9.63
C GLU A 130 10.54 10.83 8.69
N VAL A 131 9.29 11.13 8.29
CA VAL A 131 8.60 10.37 7.22
C VAL A 131 9.38 10.45 5.92
N THR A 132 9.90 11.63 5.58
CA THR A 132 10.67 11.84 4.35
C THR A 132 11.98 11.05 4.39
N GLU A 133 12.66 11.02 5.55
CA GLU A 133 13.87 10.23 5.76
C GLU A 133 13.59 8.72 5.68
N ALA A 134 12.54 8.23 6.34
CA ALA A 134 12.16 6.81 6.30
C ALA A 134 11.80 6.32 4.87
N LEU A 135 11.17 7.18 4.07
CA LEU A 135 10.91 6.87 2.66
C LEU A 135 12.17 6.96 1.80
N ALA A 136 13.10 7.85 2.13
CA ALA A 136 14.36 7.98 1.41
C ALA A 136 15.25 6.73 1.51
N THR A 137 15.09 5.90 2.56
CA THR A 137 15.85 4.64 2.69
C THR A 137 15.50 3.59 1.64
N ALA A 138 14.49 3.83 0.79
CA ALA A 138 14.19 2.99 -0.37
C ALA A 138 15.08 3.34 -1.59
N GLY A 139 15.78 4.48 -1.56
CA GLY A 139 16.85 4.83 -2.48
C GLY A 139 18.23 4.51 -1.90
N ASP A 140 19.28 4.83 -2.64
CA ASP A 140 20.66 4.62 -2.19
C ASP A 140 21.08 5.72 -1.20
N MET A 141 21.19 5.34 0.07
CA MET A 141 21.59 6.23 1.16
C MET A 141 23.06 6.66 1.11
N LEU A 142 23.91 6.01 0.31
CA LEU A 142 25.32 6.37 0.16
C LEU A 142 25.53 7.39 -0.96
N TYR A 143 24.75 7.30 -2.04
CA TYR A 143 25.01 8.11 -3.24
C TYR A 143 23.87 9.04 -3.64
N GLU A 144 22.61 8.59 -3.53
CA GLU A 144 21.49 9.36 -4.06
C GLU A 144 20.96 10.37 -3.04
N ILE A 145 20.75 9.93 -1.80
CA ILE A 145 20.18 10.80 -0.75
C ILE A 145 21.16 11.93 -0.36
N PRO A 146 22.47 11.69 -0.17
CA PRO A 146 23.43 12.78 0.07
C PRO A 146 23.59 13.75 -1.11
N ALA A 147 23.28 13.31 -2.33
CA ALA A 147 23.24 14.19 -3.50
C ALA A 147 22.03 15.13 -3.53
N GLY A 148 21.14 15.05 -2.53
CA GLY A 148 20.00 15.94 -2.34
C GLY A 148 18.68 15.40 -2.86
N PHE A 149 18.61 14.12 -3.26
CA PHE A 149 17.34 13.51 -3.63
C PHE A 149 16.48 13.20 -2.41
N THR A 150 15.22 13.61 -2.48
CA THR A 150 14.14 13.02 -1.68
C THR A 150 13.42 11.98 -2.54
N PHE A 151 12.65 11.09 -1.90
CA PHE A 151 11.89 10.08 -2.64
C PHE A 151 10.96 10.68 -3.73
N PRO A 152 10.19 11.76 -3.47
CA PRO A 152 9.45 12.47 -4.52
C PRO A 152 10.35 13.15 -5.57
N GLY A 153 11.56 13.57 -5.17
CA GLY A 153 12.55 14.17 -6.05
C GLY A 153 12.97 13.25 -7.20
N PHE A 154 13.10 11.93 -6.95
CA PHE A 154 13.38 10.95 -7.99
C PHE A 154 12.30 10.96 -9.08
N TYR A 155 11.02 10.87 -8.66
CA TYR A 155 9.90 10.87 -9.60
C TYR A 155 9.76 12.21 -10.33
N ALA A 156 10.07 13.34 -9.69
CA ALA A 156 10.10 14.65 -10.34
C ALA A 156 11.17 14.74 -11.43
N ALA A 157 12.37 14.19 -11.18
CA ALA A 157 13.44 14.12 -12.17
C ALA A 157 13.04 13.21 -13.35
N MET A 158 12.44 12.04 -13.07
CA MET A 158 11.92 11.14 -14.10
C MET A 158 10.82 11.78 -14.95
N ALA A 159 9.87 12.48 -14.33
CA ALA A 159 8.80 13.19 -15.02
C ALA A 159 9.35 14.30 -15.93
N THR A 160 10.34 15.07 -15.44
CA THR A 160 11.02 16.11 -16.22
C THR A 160 11.71 15.52 -17.44
N ALA A 161 12.46 14.42 -17.27
CA ALA A 161 13.11 13.74 -18.39
C ALA A 161 12.10 13.17 -19.40
N TYR A 162 10.97 12.63 -18.92
CA TYR A 162 9.89 12.13 -19.77
C TYR A 162 9.27 13.25 -20.62
N MET A 163 8.92 14.38 -20.00
CA MET A 163 8.38 15.55 -20.71
C MET A 163 9.35 16.07 -21.77
N HIS A 164 10.64 16.19 -21.42
CA HIS A 164 11.67 16.64 -22.36
C HIS A 164 11.83 15.68 -23.55
N ARG A 165 11.86 14.37 -23.31
CA ARG A 165 12.10 13.37 -24.36
C ARG A 165 10.90 13.16 -25.28
N TYR A 166 9.68 13.19 -24.74
CA TYR A 166 8.47 12.80 -25.48
C TYR A 166 7.52 13.96 -25.76
N GLY A 167 7.86 15.18 -25.35
CA GLY A 167 7.02 16.37 -25.57
C GLY A 167 5.72 16.35 -24.77
N ALA A 168 5.63 15.53 -23.71
CA ALA A 168 4.48 15.55 -22.82
C ALA A 168 4.42 16.87 -22.05
N THR A 169 3.21 17.39 -21.84
CA THR A 169 3.00 18.62 -21.07
C THR A 169 2.62 18.30 -19.62
N PRO A 170 2.80 19.24 -18.66
CA PRO A 170 2.38 19.03 -17.28
C PRO A 170 0.91 18.65 -17.14
N GLU A 171 0.05 19.14 -18.03
CA GLU A 171 -1.38 18.83 -18.07
C GLU A 171 -1.63 17.34 -18.24
N ALA A 172 -0.78 16.62 -18.97
CA ALA A 172 -0.90 15.17 -19.11
C ALA A 172 -0.79 14.45 -17.75
N LEU A 173 0.12 14.90 -16.87
CA LEU A 173 0.25 14.37 -15.51
C LEU A 173 -0.93 14.81 -14.61
N MET A 174 -1.46 16.01 -14.83
CA MET A 174 -2.67 16.48 -14.11
C MET A 174 -3.90 15.63 -14.46
N GLN A 175 -4.06 15.20 -15.71
CA GLN A 175 -5.15 14.29 -16.11
C GLN A 175 -5.09 12.96 -15.37
N VAL A 176 -3.90 12.47 -15.02
CA VAL A 176 -3.75 11.26 -14.18
C VAL A 176 -4.32 11.51 -12.78
N ALA A 177 -4.04 12.67 -12.19
CA ALA A 177 -4.56 13.03 -10.87
C ALA A 177 -6.09 13.17 -10.87
N LEU A 178 -6.66 13.84 -11.89
CA LEU A 178 -8.12 13.97 -12.05
C LEU A 178 -8.78 12.59 -12.13
N LYS A 179 -8.34 11.74 -13.06
CA LYS A 179 -8.83 10.37 -13.22
C LYS A 179 -8.73 9.56 -11.92
N ASN A 180 -7.61 9.66 -11.21
CA ASN A 180 -7.41 8.90 -9.98
C ASN A 180 -8.34 9.38 -8.85
N HIS A 181 -8.56 10.68 -8.71
CA HIS A 181 -9.51 11.23 -7.73
C HIS A 181 -10.97 10.93 -8.10
N ASP A 182 -11.31 10.92 -9.38
CA ASP A 182 -12.65 10.53 -9.84
C ASP A 182 -12.94 9.07 -9.50
N ASN A 183 -11.98 8.16 -9.74
CA ASN A 183 -12.11 6.77 -9.31
C ASN A 183 -12.09 6.62 -7.77
N GLY A 184 -11.27 7.42 -7.08
CA GLY A 184 -11.21 7.44 -5.62
C GLY A 184 -12.54 7.83 -4.99
N ALA A 185 -13.27 8.76 -5.60
CA ALA A 185 -14.61 9.20 -5.18
C ALA A 185 -15.69 8.10 -5.28
N LEU A 186 -15.41 7.01 -5.99
CA LEU A 186 -16.28 5.85 -6.11
C LEU A 186 -15.93 4.74 -5.10
N ASN A 187 -14.88 4.93 -4.29
CA ASN A 187 -14.36 3.92 -3.39
C ASN A 187 -14.41 4.40 -1.93
N GLU A 188 -15.30 3.79 -1.14
CA GLU A 188 -15.45 4.09 0.29
C GLU A 188 -14.18 3.86 1.12
N LYS A 189 -13.28 2.99 0.64
CA LYS A 189 -12.01 2.66 1.28
C LYS A 189 -10.86 3.59 0.86
N ALA A 190 -11.06 4.50 -0.09
CA ALA A 190 -10.03 5.44 -0.50
C ALA A 190 -9.74 6.49 0.58
N GLN A 191 -8.47 6.87 0.73
CA GLN A 191 -8.06 7.98 1.60
C GLN A 191 -8.68 9.30 1.17
N PHE A 192 -8.68 9.56 -0.14
CA PHE A 192 -9.35 10.71 -0.74
C PHE A 192 -10.55 10.23 -1.55
N ASN A 193 -11.67 10.11 -0.86
CA ASN A 193 -12.95 9.73 -1.46
C ASN A 193 -13.69 10.99 -1.99
N SER A 194 -13.03 11.76 -2.86
CA SER A 194 -13.58 12.99 -3.44
C SER A 194 -12.85 13.37 -4.73
N THR A 195 -13.62 13.90 -5.70
CA THR A 195 -13.07 14.44 -6.95
C THR A 195 -12.31 15.74 -6.67
N ILE A 196 -11.33 16.07 -7.52
CA ILE A 196 -10.60 17.35 -7.38
C ILE A 196 -11.57 18.53 -7.53
N ALA A 197 -12.54 18.45 -8.43
CA ALA A 197 -13.55 19.49 -8.62
C ALA A 197 -14.38 19.74 -7.34
N ALA A 198 -14.81 18.68 -6.65
CA ALA A 198 -15.53 18.79 -5.39
C ALA A 198 -14.66 19.42 -4.28
N VAL A 199 -13.37 19.06 -4.24
CA VAL A 199 -12.40 19.68 -3.30
C VAL A 199 -12.22 21.17 -3.61
N MET A 200 -12.08 21.54 -4.89
CA MET A 200 -11.94 22.94 -5.32
C MET A 200 -13.17 23.77 -4.94
N GLU A 201 -14.38 23.24 -5.17
CA GLU A 201 -15.63 23.90 -4.79
C GLU A 201 -15.77 24.02 -3.27
N GLY A 202 -15.35 23.00 -2.52
CA GLY A 202 -15.24 23.06 -1.07
C GLY A 202 -14.31 24.20 -0.59
N LYS A 203 -13.17 24.40 -1.27
CA LYS A 203 -12.24 25.50 -0.96
C LYS A 203 -12.83 26.87 -1.29
N ARG A 204 -13.55 27.02 -2.41
CA ARG A 204 -14.26 28.26 -2.78
C ARG A 204 -15.28 28.66 -1.72
N ARG A 205 -16.19 27.75 -1.35
CA ARG A 205 -17.17 27.97 -0.28
C ARG A 205 -16.54 28.29 1.06
N SER A 206 -15.42 27.65 1.40
CA SER A 206 -14.69 27.94 2.64
C SER A 206 -14.06 29.33 2.65
N ALA A 207 -13.53 29.79 1.51
CA ALA A 207 -12.94 31.12 1.37
C ALA A 207 -14.01 32.21 1.50
N GLU A 208 -15.14 32.06 0.80
CA GLU A 208 -16.29 32.95 0.88
C GLU A 208 -16.80 33.09 2.33
N LYS A 209 -17.06 31.96 3.00
CA LYS A 209 -17.50 31.94 4.41
C LYS A 209 -16.52 32.64 5.36
N LYS A 210 -15.23 32.61 5.07
CA LYS A 210 -14.18 33.22 5.89
C LYS A 210 -13.81 34.64 5.47
N GLY A 211 -14.50 35.22 4.46
CA GLY A 211 -14.17 36.53 3.92
C GLY A 211 -12.78 36.62 3.30
N ARG A 212 -12.23 35.48 2.84
CA ARG A 212 -10.92 35.40 2.19
C ARG A 212 -11.08 35.55 0.67
N PRO A 213 -10.04 36.01 -0.06
CA PRO A 213 -10.07 36.04 -1.51
C PRO A 213 -10.50 34.68 -2.09
N ILE A 214 -11.51 34.71 -2.97
CA ILE A 214 -12.02 33.49 -3.58
C ILE A 214 -10.96 32.99 -4.57
N PRO A 215 -10.56 31.72 -4.45
CA PRO A 215 -9.76 31.00 -5.44
C PRO A 215 -10.14 31.21 -6.91
N THR A 216 -9.23 31.75 -7.72
CA THR A 216 -9.42 31.93 -9.18
C THR A 216 -8.66 30.93 -10.05
N TRP A 217 -7.88 30.05 -9.42
CA TRP A 217 -7.23 28.94 -10.11
C TRP A 217 -8.24 28.02 -10.79
#